data_AF-A0A133ZIG5-F1
#
_entry.id   AF-A0A133ZIG5-F1
#
_cell.length_a   1.000
_cell.length_b   1.000
_cell.length_c   1.000
_cell.angle_alpha   90.00
_cell.angle_beta   90.00
_cell.angle_gamma   90.00
#
_symmetry.space_group_name_H-M   'P 1'
#
loop_
_entity.id
_entity.type
_entity.pdbx_description
1 polymer ?
#
loop_
_entity_poly.entity_id
_entity_poly.type
_entity_poly.pdbx_seq_one_letter_code
_entity_poly.pdbx_strand_id
1 'polypeptide(L)'
;MADGQDFAAQLRAALGREEHEDKPAATDTYGELARLITQVAGVEEPAREDRLEDVGITSLNLIELTVRAEERFKVRFDEGTAAAFETVGEVADYIDTRTEKQ
;
A
#
# COMPACT_ATOMS: atom_id res chain seq x y z
N MET A 1 35.01 -35.13 -9.20
CA MET A 1 33.53 -35.13 -9.25
C MET A 1 33.05 -34.33 -8.06
N ALA A 2 32.88 -33.03 -8.27
CA ALA A 2 32.32 -31.97 -7.42
C ALA A 2 32.40 -30.75 -8.36
N ASP A 3 31.30 -30.13 -8.79
CA ASP A 3 30.84 -28.89 -8.16
C ASP A 3 29.53 -28.41 -8.86
N GLY A 4 28.62 -29.34 -9.18
CA GLY A 4 27.34 -28.98 -9.82
C GLY A 4 26.30 -28.47 -8.83
N GLN A 5 26.33 -28.97 -7.59
CA GLN A 5 25.34 -28.64 -6.56
C GLN A 5 25.68 -27.37 -5.78
N ASP A 6 26.96 -27.06 -5.60
CA ASP A 6 27.42 -25.88 -4.88
C ASP A 6 27.09 -24.58 -5.62
N PHE A 7 27.08 -24.60 -6.95
CA PHE A 7 26.62 -23.46 -7.75
C PHE A 7 25.11 -23.23 -7.59
N ALA A 8 24.30 -24.30 -7.59
CA ALA A 8 22.86 -24.21 -7.36
C ALA A 8 22.52 -23.72 -5.94
N ALA A 9 23.32 -24.12 -4.94
CA ALA A 9 23.20 -23.62 -3.58
C ALA A 9 23.57 -22.14 -3.48
N GLN A 10 24.64 -21.71 -4.15
CA GLN A 10 25.08 -20.31 -4.19
C GLN A 10 24.09 -19.41 -4.94
N LEU A 11 23.48 -19.88 -6.04
CA LEU A 11 22.44 -19.13 -6.77
C LEU A 11 21.22 -18.89 -5.88
N ARG A 12 20.80 -19.90 -5.10
CA ARG A 12 19.70 -19.79 -4.14
C ARG A 12 20.02 -18.84 -2.98
N ALA A 13 21.27 -18.82 -2.51
CA ALA A 13 21.71 -17.91 -1.45
C ALA A 13 21.88 -16.46 -1.92
N ALA A 14 22.19 -16.25 -3.21
CA ALA A 14 22.27 -14.93 -3.82
C ALA A 14 20.87 -14.39 -4.17
N LEU A 15 19.92 -15.26 -4.54
CA LEU A 15 18.53 -14.91 -4.81
C LEU A 15 17.66 -14.83 -3.54
N GLY A 16 18.07 -15.51 -2.45
CA GLY A 16 17.36 -15.55 -1.17
C GLY A 16 17.77 -14.44 -0.19
N ARG A 17 18.32 -13.33 -0.69
CA ARG A 17 18.59 -12.16 0.13
C ARG A 17 17.59 -11.07 -0.24
N GLU A 18 16.58 -10.98 0.63
CA GLU A 18 15.54 -9.95 0.67
C GLU A 18 14.38 -10.14 -0.32
N GLU A 19 13.70 -11.28 -0.22
CA GLU A 19 12.24 -11.26 -0.35
C GLU A 19 11.67 -10.86 1.03
N HIS A 20 11.90 -9.60 1.43
CA HIS A 20 10.79 -8.88 2.03
C HIS A 20 9.69 -9.00 0.98
N GLU A 21 8.52 -9.50 1.36
CA GLU A 21 7.40 -9.79 0.46
C GLU A 21 6.86 -8.49 -0.14
N ASP A 22 7.66 -7.88 -1.02
CA ASP A 22 7.30 -6.85 -1.97
C ASP A 22 6.55 -7.59 -3.09
N LYS A 23 5.35 -8.01 -2.72
CA LYS A 23 4.35 -8.52 -3.66
C LYS A 23 4.26 -7.49 -4.78
N PRO A 24 4.32 -7.91 -6.06
CA PRO A 24 4.41 -6.97 -7.17
C PRO A 24 3.30 -5.94 -7.03
N ALA A 25 3.68 -4.67 -6.89
CA ALA A 25 2.78 -3.53 -6.83
C ALA A 25 1.90 -3.50 -8.10
N ALA A 26 0.83 -4.28 -8.12
CA ALA A 26 -0.11 -4.40 -9.21
C ALA A 26 -1.30 -5.29 -8.77
N THR A 27 -2.44 -4.64 -8.50
CA THR A 27 -3.84 -5.15 -8.41
C THR A 27 -4.43 -5.40 -7.01
N ASP A 28 -3.75 -5.09 -5.91
CA ASP A 28 -4.33 -5.14 -4.56
C ASP A 28 -4.71 -3.74 -4.03
N THR A 29 -5.64 -3.69 -3.08
CA THR A 29 -6.21 -2.46 -2.50
C THR A 29 -5.15 -1.44 -2.07
N TYR A 30 -4.07 -1.92 -1.45
CA TYR A 30 -2.96 -1.07 -1.03
C TYR A 30 -2.22 -0.42 -2.20
N GLY A 31 -1.82 -1.18 -3.23
CA GLY A 31 -1.11 -0.62 -4.38
C GLY A 31 -1.95 0.40 -5.15
N GLU A 32 -3.27 0.22 -5.22
CA GLU A 32 -4.16 1.23 -5.79
C GLU A 32 -4.29 2.48 -4.91
N LEU A 33 -4.33 2.32 -3.58
CA LEU A 33 -4.37 3.42 -2.63
C LEU A 33 -3.07 4.23 -2.65
N ALA A 34 -1.91 3.56 -2.66
CA ALA A 34 -0.60 4.19 -2.67
C ALA A 34 -0.42 5.09 -3.90
N ARG A 35 -0.81 4.59 -5.08
CA ARG A 35 -0.87 5.39 -6.32
C ARG A 35 -1.84 6.57 -6.25
N LEU A 36 -2.96 6.40 -5.54
CA LEU A 36 -3.92 7.49 -5.33
C LEU A 36 -3.33 8.58 -4.43
N ILE A 37 -2.62 8.19 -3.36
CA ILE A 37 -1.89 9.10 -2.47
C ILE A 37 -0.84 9.89 -3.25
N THR A 38 -0.02 9.22 -4.05
CA THR A 38 0.96 9.88 -4.94
C THR A 38 0.30 10.92 -5.85
N GLN A 39 -0.87 10.63 -6.40
CA GLN A 39 -1.60 11.57 -7.28
C GLN A 39 -2.20 12.77 -6.54
N VAL A 40 -2.64 12.59 -5.29
CA VAL A 40 -3.30 13.65 -4.51
C VAL A 40 -2.27 14.52 -3.79
N ALA A 41 -1.26 13.92 -3.16
CA ALA A 41 -0.26 14.63 -2.38
C ALA A 41 1.00 15.00 -3.18
N GLY A 42 1.20 14.42 -4.37
CA GLY A 42 2.38 14.71 -5.19
C GLY A 42 3.68 14.14 -4.60
N VAL A 43 3.58 13.06 -3.83
CA VAL A 43 4.69 12.38 -3.14
C VAL A 43 5.04 11.04 -3.78
N GLU A 44 6.19 10.47 -3.41
CA GLU A 44 6.56 9.10 -3.79
C GLU A 44 5.56 8.07 -3.23
N GLU A 45 5.57 6.85 -3.77
CA GLU A 45 4.64 5.80 -3.35
C GLU A 45 4.91 5.41 -1.89
N PRO A 46 3.95 5.61 -0.97
CA PRO A 46 4.20 5.44 0.46
C PRO A 46 4.16 3.97 0.89
N ALA A 47 4.94 3.61 1.90
CA ALA A 47 4.89 2.31 2.57
C ALA A 47 3.62 2.17 3.42
N ARG A 48 3.21 0.93 3.74
CA ARG A 48 2.03 0.68 4.60
C ARG A 48 2.18 1.29 6.00
N GLU A 49 3.38 1.27 6.54
CA GLU A 49 3.71 1.77 7.88
C GLU A 49 3.86 3.30 7.95
N ASP A 50 3.92 3.97 6.80
CA ASP A 50 4.06 5.42 6.75
C ASP A 50 2.82 6.11 7.33
N ARG A 51 3.08 7.15 8.14
CA ARG A 51 2.01 8.00 8.67
C ARG A 51 1.47 8.89 7.56
N LEU A 52 0.15 9.08 7.54
CA LEU A 52 -0.52 9.94 6.56
C LEU A 52 0.06 11.37 6.57
N GLU A 53 0.36 11.91 7.76
CA GLU A 53 0.95 13.24 7.89
C GLU A 53 2.39 13.33 7.32
N ASP A 54 3.18 12.26 7.47
CA ASP A 54 4.58 12.21 7.01
C ASP A 54 4.66 12.12 5.49
N VAL A 55 3.66 11.52 4.85
CA VAL A 55 3.53 11.42 3.38
C VAL A 55 2.77 12.61 2.77
N GLY A 56 2.59 13.69 3.52
CA GLY A 56 2.04 14.95 3.01
C GLY A 56 0.51 14.97 2.86
N ILE A 57 -0.21 14.06 3.52
CA ILE A 57 -1.67 14.14 3.60
C ILE A 57 -2.07 15.23 4.61
N THR A 58 -2.41 16.39 4.06
CA THR A 58 -3.03 17.49 4.81
C THR A 58 -4.54 17.30 4.92
N SER A 59 -5.24 18.12 5.73
CA SER A 59 -6.70 18.06 5.84
C SER A 59 -7.43 18.25 4.50
N LEU A 60 -6.88 19.06 3.58
CA LEU A 60 -7.45 19.24 2.24
C LEU A 60 -7.22 18.00 1.36
N ASN A 61 -5.99 17.47 1.38
CA ASN A 61 -5.63 16.25 0.66
C ASN A 61 -6.43 15.05 1.16
N LEU A 62 -6.74 15.01 2.47
CA LEU A 62 -7.53 13.95 3.08
C LEU A 62 -8.97 13.93 2.54
N ILE A 63 -9.60 15.09 2.38
CA ILE A 63 -10.94 15.19 1.80
C ILE A 63 -10.94 14.65 0.37
N GLU A 64 -9.98 15.09 -0.45
CA GLU A 64 -9.86 14.63 -1.83
C GLU A 64 -9.52 13.14 -1.94
N LEU A 65 -8.57 12.66 -1.13
CA LEU A 65 -8.21 11.25 -1.04
C LEU A 65 -9.42 10.39 -0.68
N THR A 66 -10.21 10.81 0.32
CA THR A 66 -11.41 10.11 0.76
C THR A 66 -12.42 10.01 -0.38
N VAL A 67 -12.77 11.13 -1.01
CA VAL A 67 -13.74 11.15 -2.13
C VAL A 67 -13.28 10.23 -3.26
N ARG A 68 -12.01 10.34 -3.69
CA ARG A 68 -11.49 9.50 -4.78
C ARG A 68 -11.40 8.03 -4.38
N ALA A 69 -11.09 7.70 -3.13
CA ALA A 69 -11.08 6.34 -2.63
C ALA A 69 -12.49 5.74 -2.61
N GLU A 70 -13.51 6.49 -2.16
CA GLU A 70 -14.91 6.05 -2.24
C GLU A 70 -15.34 5.74 -3.68
N GLU A 71 -15.02 6.64 -4.61
CA GLU A 71 -15.37 6.48 -6.02
C GLU A 71 -14.67 5.29 -6.67
N ARG A 72 -13.40 5.08 -6.33
CA ARG A 72 -12.53 4.05 -6.92
C ARG A 72 -12.82 2.66 -6.36
N PHE A 73 -12.88 2.54 -5.04
CA PHE A 73 -13.04 1.25 -4.35
C PHE A 73 -14.51 0.90 -4.03
N LYS A 74 -15.45 1.80 -4.35
CA LYS A 74 -16.89 1.64 -4.07
C LYS A 74 -17.19 1.43 -2.58
N VAL A 75 -16.39 2.06 -1.72
CA VAL A 75 -16.57 2.07 -0.26
C VAL A 75 -17.15 3.41 0.20
N ARG A 76 -17.58 3.48 1.47
CA ARG A 76 -17.97 4.71 2.15
C ARG A 76 -17.14 4.91 3.39
N PHE A 77 -16.67 6.12 3.61
CA PHE A 77 -16.03 6.55 4.86
C PHE A 77 -17.04 7.39 5.65
N ASP A 78 -17.34 6.98 6.88
CA ASP A 78 -18.19 7.78 7.77
C ASP A 78 -17.46 9.05 8.23
N GLU A 79 -18.24 10.03 8.68
CA GLU A 79 -17.72 11.30 9.19
C GLU A 79 -16.70 11.05 10.33
N GLY A 80 -15.47 11.54 10.16
CA GLY A 80 -14.37 11.34 11.10
C GLY A 80 -13.58 10.03 10.95
N THR A 81 -14.05 9.06 10.17
CA THR A 81 -13.33 7.80 9.95
C THR A 81 -12.01 8.03 9.23
N ALA A 82 -12.04 8.78 8.13
CA ALA A 82 -10.83 9.11 7.37
C ALA A 82 -9.79 9.88 8.21
N ALA A 83 -10.25 10.70 9.15
CA ALA A 83 -9.40 11.45 10.06
C ALA A 83 -8.89 10.64 11.26
N ALA A 84 -9.42 9.44 11.48
CA ALA A 84 -9.00 8.55 12.56
C ALA A 84 -7.86 7.61 12.16
N PHE A 85 -7.53 7.53 10.86
CA PHE A 85 -6.40 6.73 10.40
C PHE A 85 -5.08 7.45 10.66
N GLU A 86 -4.09 6.70 11.13
CA GLU A 86 -2.74 7.20 11.34
C GLU A 86 -1.83 6.81 10.17
N THR A 87 -2.00 5.60 9.62
CA THR A 87 -1.11 5.03 8.59
C THR A 87 -1.82 4.69 7.28
N VAL A 88 -1.04 4.57 6.21
CA VAL A 88 -1.54 4.14 4.88
C VAL A 88 -2.12 2.72 4.94
N GLY A 89 -1.49 1.84 5.71
CA GLY A 89 -1.92 0.45 5.90
C GLY A 89 -3.33 0.34 6.47
N GLU A 90 -3.66 1.16 7.48
CA GLU A 90 -4.99 1.18 8.10
C GLU A 90 -6.10 1.59 7.12
N VAL A 91 -5.81 2.58 6.27
CA VAL A 91 -6.74 3.00 5.21
C VAL A 91 -6.94 1.85 4.22
N ALA A 92 -5.86 1.18 3.80
CA ALA A 92 -5.95 0.05 2.88
C ALA A 92 -6.76 -1.11 3.48
N ASP A 93 -6.49 -1.49 4.74
CA ASP A 93 -7.21 -2.57 5.44
C ASP A 93 -8.71 -2.23 5.61
N TYR A 94 -9.01 -0.96 5.90
CA TYR A 94 -10.38 -0.48 6.01
C TYR A 94 -11.16 -0.65 4.70
N ILE A 95 -10.53 -0.30 3.59
CA ILE A 95 -11.10 -0.44 2.25
C ILE A 95 -11.28 -1.92 1.93
N ASP A 96 -10.24 -2.72 2.11
CA ASP A 96 -10.23 -4.15 1.77
C ASP A 96 -11.38 -4.90 2.46
N THR A 97 -11.54 -4.66 3.77
CA THR A 97 -12.62 -5.23 4.60
C THR A 97 -14.03 -4.89 4.09
N ARG A 98 -14.20 -3.79 3.34
CA ARG A 98 -15.48 -3.32 2.79
C ARG A 98 -15.67 -3.65 1.33
N THR A 99 -14.59 -3.82 0.57
CA THR A 99 -14.64 -4.18 -0.85
C THR A 99 -14.87 -5.68 -1.05
N GLU A 100 -14.44 -6.55 -0.13
CA GLU A 100 -14.69 -8.01 -0.19
C GLU A 100 -16.16 -8.43 0.02
N LYS A 101 -17.04 -7.51 0.45
CA LYS A 101 -18.44 -7.81 0.81
C LYS A 101 -19.48 -7.49 -0.26
N GLN A 102 -19.08 -7.22 -1.51
CA GLN A 102 -20.02 -6.88 -2.59
C GLN A 102 -20.13 -7.96 -3.67
#